data_AF-A0A132ADX9-F1
#
_entry.id   AF-A0A132ADX9-F1
#
_cell.length_a   1.000
_cell.length_b   1.000
_cell.length_c   1.000
_cell.angle_alpha   90.00
_cell.angle_beta   90.00
_cell.angle_gamma   90.00
#
_symmetry.space_group_name_H-M   'P 1'
#
loop_
_entity.id
_entity.type
_entity.pdbx_description
1 polymer ?
#
loop_
_entity_poly.entity_id
_entity_poly.type
_entity_poly.pdbx_seq_one_letter_code
_entity_poly.pdbx_strand_id
1 'polypeptide(L)'
;MKNLFTFKFTFKQKQFSDSNDSVPLLKVSRGDLSICLHKGWSGGTTVSATSYISDLVGIKIFVTGGIGGVHREAETTFDISADLEELSRTPTLIVSAGIKSILDIEKTLEVLETKGVCVAVYQGESTGNINRYEFPAFFTPNSGLTVSYNFDTTKSVAELMLLHEELELKSGILLAVPNRINDQDMVENQEKIEKALQIALEEIG
;
A
#
# COMPACT_ATOMS: atom_id res chain seq x y z
N MET A 1 -17.07 -7.21 -22.51
CA MET A 1 -16.52 -7.75 -21.25
C MET A 1 -17.37 -7.48 -19.99
N LYS A 2 -18.44 -6.67 -20.02
CA LYS A 2 -19.17 -6.24 -18.81
C LYS A 2 -19.94 -7.32 -18.01
N ASN A 3 -20.05 -8.57 -18.49
CA ASN A 3 -20.90 -9.59 -17.86
C ASN A 3 -20.18 -10.90 -17.46
N LEU A 4 -18.84 -10.96 -17.43
CA LEU A 4 -18.15 -12.25 -17.29
C LEU A 4 -17.69 -12.60 -15.87
N PHE A 5 -17.62 -11.63 -14.93
CA PHE A 5 -17.04 -11.88 -13.61
C PHE A 5 -17.75 -11.08 -12.51
N THR A 6 -17.94 -11.71 -11.35
CA THR A 6 -18.47 -11.06 -10.14
C THR A 6 -17.31 -10.70 -9.22
N PHE A 7 -16.87 -9.44 -9.26
CA PHE A 7 -16.07 -8.86 -8.18
C PHE A 7 -17.00 -8.35 -7.09
N LYS A 8 -16.85 -8.83 -5.85
CA LYS A 8 -17.67 -8.40 -4.72
C LYS A 8 -16.98 -7.25 -4.00
N PHE A 9 -17.60 -6.08 -4.01
CA PHE A 9 -17.12 -4.86 -3.34
C PHE A 9 -17.70 -4.67 -1.93
N THR A 10 -18.55 -5.59 -1.47
CA THR A 10 -19.18 -5.53 -0.14
C THR A 10 -19.13 -6.91 0.52
N PHE A 11 -18.63 -6.97 1.75
CA PHE A 11 -18.68 -8.17 2.58
C PHE A 11 -19.99 -8.18 3.39
N LYS A 12 -20.75 -9.27 3.29
CA LYS A 12 -21.75 -9.61 4.32
C LYS A 12 -21.08 -10.54 5.32
N GLN A 13 -21.30 -10.31 6.63
CA GLN A 13 -20.69 -11.05 7.75
C GLN A 13 -20.78 -12.58 7.61
N LYS A 14 -21.78 -13.09 6.87
CA LYS A 14 -22.04 -14.52 6.59
C LYS A 14 -21.10 -15.17 5.55
N GLN A 15 -20.19 -14.43 4.92
CA GLN A 15 -19.33 -14.99 3.85
C GLN A 15 -18.05 -15.67 4.35
N PHE A 16 -17.67 -15.47 5.62
CA PHE A 16 -16.57 -16.24 6.23
C PHE A 16 -16.97 -17.66 6.62
N SER A 17 -18.28 -17.96 6.68
CA SER A 17 -18.79 -19.30 7.07
C SER A 17 -19.10 -20.22 5.89
N ASP A 18 -19.07 -19.72 4.65
CA ASP A 18 -19.36 -20.52 3.44
C ASP A 18 -18.07 -21.05 2.77
N SER A 19 -16.89 -20.66 3.26
CA SER A 19 -15.66 -21.35 2.90
C SER A 19 -15.67 -22.71 3.59
N ASN A 20 -15.77 -23.80 2.82
CA ASN A 20 -15.38 -25.12 3.32
C ASN A 20 -14.02 -24.98 4.00
N ASP A 21 -13.93 -25.34 5.28
CA ASP A 21 -12.71 -25.26 6.13
C ASP A 21 -11.50 -26.04 5.56
N SER A 22 -11.67 -26.71 4.41
CA SER A 22 -10.66 -27.47 3.68
C SER A 22 -9.99 -26.73 2.53
N VAL A 23 -10.41 -25.52 2.16
CA VAL A 23 -9.80 -24.74 1.06
C VAL A 23 -8.96 -23.59 1.63
N PRO A 24 -7.63 -23.59 1.47
CA PRO A 24 -6.80 -22.47 1.94
C PRO A 24 -7.24 -21.17 1.27
N LEU A 25 -7.46 -20.13 2.07
CA LEU A 25 -7.75 -18.78 1.56
C LEU A 25 -6.54 -18.29 0.75
N LEU A 26 -6.72 -18.20 -0.57
CA LEU A 26 -5.66 -17.75 -1.47
C LEU A 26 -5.38 -16.26 -1.27
N LYS A 27 -4.10 -15.89 -1.27
CA LYS A 27 -3.68 -14.48 -1.42
C LYS A 27 -3.57 -14.20 -2.92
N VAL A 28 -4.37 -13.27 -3.42
CA VAL A 28 -4.56 -13.04 -4.86
C VAL A 28 -3.93 -11.72 -5.26
N SER A 29 -2.80 -11.78 -5.98
CA SER A 29 -2.16 -10.65 -6.65
C SER A 29 -2.77 -10.42 -8.04
N ARG A 30 -2.40 -9.33 -8.73
CA ARG A 30 -2.91 -9.06 -10.09
C ARG A 30 -2.68 -10.22 -11.06
N GLY A 31 -1.52 -10.87 -11.01
CA GLY A 31 -1.20 -12.02 -11.85
C GLY A 31 -2.12 -13.22 -11.63
N ASP A 32 -2.64 -13.37 -10.40
CA ASP A 32 -3.45 -14.51 -9.99
C ASP A 32 -4.94 -14.34 -10.35
N LEU A 33 -5.37 -13.13 -10.70
CA LEU A 33 -6.79 -12.84 -10.98
C LEU A 33 -7.36 -13.74 -12.07
N SER A 34 -6.63 -13.93 -13.17
CA SER A 34 -7.12 -14.71 -14.31
C SER A 34 -7.32 -16.18 -13.95
N ILE A 35 -6.38 -16.79 -13.24
CA ILE A 35 -6.46 -18.19 -12.84
C ILE A 35 -7.50 -18.39 -11.74
N CYS A 36 -7.60 -17.48 -10.77
CA CYS A 36 -8.63 -17.55 -9.72
C CYS A 36 -10.03 -17.50 -10.33
N LEU A 37 -10.28 -16.59 -11.26
CA LEU A 37 -11.56 -16.49 -11.96
C LEU A 37 -11.85 -17.73 -12.81
N HIS A 38 -10.86 -18.22 -13.56
CA HIS A 38 -11.01 -19.42 -14.38
C HIS A 38 -11.34 -20.66 -13.53
N LYS A 39 -10.76 -20.78 -12.33
CA LYS A 39 -10.97 -21.90 -11.41
C LYS A 39 -12.18 -21.73 -10.48
N GLY A 40 -12.81 -20.55 -10.47
CA GLY A 40 -13.86 -20.22 -9.50
C GLY A 40 -13.37 -20.17 -8.05
N TRP A 41 -12.08 -19.87 -7.85
CA TRP A 41 -11.49 -19.77 -6.53
C TRP A 41 -11.84 -18.47 -5.82
N SER A 42 -11.87 -18.53 -4.50
CA SER A 42 -12.02 -17.36 -3.62
C SER A 42 -10.71 -17.09 -2.89
N GLY A 43 -10.40 -15.82 -2.66
CA GLY A 43 -9.17 -15.40 -1.99
C GLY A 43 -9.19 -13.92 -1.63
N GLY A 44 -8.31 -13.53 -0.71
CA GLY A 44 -8.11 -12.14 -0.33
C GLY A 44 -7.21 -11.43 -1.33
N THR A 45 -7.66 -10.30 -1.86
CA THR A 45 -6.88 -9.51 -2.84
C THR A 45 -5.77 -8.71 -2.15
N THR A 46 -4.58 -8.71 -2.75
CA THR A 46 -3.49 -7.80 -2.36
C THR A 46 -3.82 -6.35 -2.78
N VAL A 47 -2.94 -5.40 -2.45
CA VAL A 47 -3.03 -4.02 -2.93
C VAL A 47 -2.97 -3.98 -4.46
N SER A 48 -2.08 -4.76 -5.10
CA SER A 48 -2.00 -4.83 -6.56
C SER A 48 -3.31 -5.29 -7.23
N ALA A 49 -3.89 -6.40 -6.76
CA ALA A 49 -5.17 -6.88 -7.30
C ALA A 49 -6.32 -5.90 -7.02
N THR A 50 -6.34 -5.32 -5.81
CA THR A 50 -7.38 -4.36 -5.40
C THR A 50 -7.30 -3.09 -6.23
N SER A 51 -6.11 -2.56 -6.49
CA SER A 51 -5.92 -1.37 -7.34
C SER A 51 -6.43 -1.61 -8.75
N TYR A 52 -6.03 -2.73 -9.38
CA TYR A 52 -6.51 -3.11 -10.70
C TYR A 52 -8.03 -3.19 -10.78
N ILE A 53 -8.65 -3.90 -9.83
CA ILE A 53 -10.10 -4.08 -9.79
C ILE A 53 -10.80 -2.74 -9.55
N SER A 54 -10.24 -1.90 -8.68
CA SER A 54 -10.80 -0.59 -8.35
C SER A 54 -10.87 0.30 -9.59
N ASP A 55 -9.77 0.43 -10.33
CA ASP A 55 -9.77 1.23 -11.56
C ASP A 55 -10.71 0.64 -12.62
N LEU A 56 -10.75 -0.69 -12.77
CA LEU A 56 -11.65 -1.38 -13.69
C LEU A 56 -13.13 -1.04 -13.45
N VAL A 57 -13.52 -0.76 -12.21
CA VAL A 57 -14.90 -0.39 -11.85
C VAL A 57 -15.10 1.10 -11.58
N GLY A 58 -14.08 1.93 -11.81
CA GLY A 58 -14.14 3.38 -11.62
C GLY A 58 -14.02 3.86 -10.17
N ILE A 59 -13.54 3.02 -9.25
CA ILE A 59 -13.17 3.45 -7.89
C ILE A 59 -11.76 4.04 -7.94
N LYS A 60 -11.64 5.33 -7.63
CA LYS A 60 -10.39 6.08 -7.75
C LYS A 60 -9.54 6.15 -6.48
N ILE A 61 -10.10 5.72 -5.34
CA ILE A 61 -9.44 5.80 -4.04
C ILE A 61 -9.71 4.52 -3.26
N PHE A 62 -8.68 3.96 -2.63
CA PHE A 62 -8.86 3.01 -1.53
C PHE A 62 -7.78 3.16 -0.46
N VAL A 63 -8.04 2.57 0.71
CA VAL A 63 -7.16 2.63 1.87
C VAL A 63 -6.67 1.22 2.22
N THR A 64 -5.43 1.14 2.68
CA THR A 64 -4.83 -0.07 3.24
C THR A 64 -3.98 0.30 4.44
N GLY A 65 -3.56 -0.68 5.23
CA GLY A 65 -2.60 -0.43 6.31
C GLY A 65 -1.26 0.04 5.75
N GLY A 66 -0.67 -0.75 4.85
CA GLY A 66 0.65 -0.48 4.26
C GLY A 66 0.78 -1.21 2.94
N ILE A 67 1.43 -0.60 1.96
CA ILE A 67 1.69 -1.24 0.66
C ILE A 67 2.81 -2.29 0.80
N GLY A 68 2.86 -3.23 -0.13
CA GLY A 68 4.09 -3.99 -0.39
C GLY A 68 5.18 -3.09 -0.97
N GLY A 69 6.38 -3.64 -1.13
CA GLY A 69 7.55 -2.88 -1.56
C GLY A 69 8.71 -3.78 -1.92
N VAL A 70 9.90 -3.20 -1.93
CA VAL A 70 11.16 -3.91 -2.08
C VAL A 70 11.47 -4.60 -0.75
N HIS A 71 11.70 -5.91 -0.77
CA HIS A 71 12.09 -6.62 0.44
C HIS A 71 13.53 -6.29 0.81
N ARG A 72 13.89 -6.49 2.08
CA ARG A 72 15.29 -6.46 2.50
C ARG A 72 16.05 -7.53 1.70
N GLU A 73 17.28 -7.22 1.30
CA GLU A 73 18.13 -8.08 0.45
C GLU A 73 17.60 -8.35 -0.98
N ALA A 74 16.68 -7.52 -1.48
CA ALA A 74 16.17 -7.65 -2.86
C ALA A 74 17.26 -7.55 -3.95
N GLU A 75 18.42 -6.96 -3.65
CA GLU A 75 19.57 -6.93 -4.55
C GLU A 75 20.15 -8.32 -4.86
N THR A 76 19.87 -9.32 -4.01
CA THR A 76 20.27 -10.72 -4.24
C THR A 76 19.06 -11.61 -4.55
N THR A 77 17.92 -11.39 -3.88
CA THR A 77 16.74 -12.26 -3.97
C THR A 77 15.76 -11.88 -5.07
N PHE A 78 15.78 -10.62 -5.49
CA PHE A 78 14.81 -10.00 -6.39
C PHE A 78 13.36 -10.08 -5.88
N ASP A 79 13.16 -10.21 -4.56
CA ASP A 79 11.84 -10.18 -3.94
C ASP A 79 11.29 -8.76 -3.89
N ILE A 80 10.50 -8.40 -4.90
CA ILE A 80 9.92 -7.07 -5.08
C ILE A 80 8.41 -7.24 -5.29
N SER A 81 7.63 -6.53 -4.47
CA SER A 81 6.18 -6.61 -4.53
C SER A 81 5.61 -6.11 -5.85
N ALA A 82 4.66 -6.88 -6.39
CA ALA A 82 3.83 -6.48 -7.53
C ALA A 82 3.00 -5.21 -7.28
N ASP A 83 2.88 -4.76 -6.02
CA ASP A 83 2.21 -3.50 -5.69
C ASP A 83 2.90 -2.29 -6.36
N LEU A 84 4.24 -2.31 -6.49
CA LEU A 84 5.00 -1.20 -7.09
C LEU A 84 4.79 -1.09 -8.60
N GLU A 85 4.78 -2.24 -9.28
CA GLU A 85 4.45 -2.32 -10.70
C GLU A 85 2.98 -1.99 -10.96
N GLU A 86 2.10 -2.27 -10.01
CA GLU A 86 0.71 -1.87 -10.13
C GLU A 86 0.51 -0.37 -9.97
N LEU A 87 1.14 0.22 -8.96
CA LEU A 87 1.16 1.67 -8.77
C LEU A 87 1.74 2.40 -9.99
N SER A 88 2.62 1.81 -10.78
CA SER A 88 3.16 2.49 -11.96
C SER A 88 2.24 2.52 -13.17
N ARG A 89 1.12 1.77 -13.16
CA ARG A 89 0.27 1.59 -14.37
C ARG A 89 -1.24 1.64 -14.13
N THR A 90 -1.67 1.82 -12.89
CA THR A 90 -3.07 1.90 -12.53
C THR A 90 -3.36 3.21 -11.79
N PRO A 91 -4.19 4.11 -12.36
CA PRO A 91 -4.41 5.46 -11.83
C PRO A 91 -5.41 5.48 -10.67
N THR A 92 -4.96 4.93 -9.54
CA THR A 92 -5.69 4.89 -8.27
C THR A 92 -4.87 5.62 -7.21
N LEU A 93 -5.53 6.41 -6.36
CA LEU A 93 -4.92 6.95 -5.15
C LEU A 93 -5.01 5.91 -4.02
N ILE A 94 -3.87 5.52 -3.49
CA ILE A 94 -3.74 4.56 -2.38
C ILE A 94 -3.35 5.33 -1.13
N VAL A 95 -4.21 5.28 -0.11
CA VAL A 95 -3.91 5.83 1.22
C VAL A 95 -3.35 4.70 2.11
N SER A 96 -2.22 4.93 2.75
CA SER A 96 -1.64 3.97 3.70
C SER A 96 -0.79 4.64 4.78
N ALA A 97 -0.40 3.89 5.82
CA ALA A 97 0.65 4.30 6.76
C ALA A 97 2.06 4.13 6.17
N GLY A 98 2.21 4.27 4.85
CA GLY A 98 3.46 4.03 4.12
C GLY A 98 3.61 2.57 3.66
N ILE A 99 4.83 2.05 3.81
CA ILE A 99 5.28 0.73 3.35
C ILE A 99 5.41 -0.18 4.58
N LYS A 100 4.98 -1.46 4.48
CA LYS A 100 5.03 -2.40 5.62
C LYS A 100 6.43 -2.45 6.24
N SER A 101 6.51 -2.49 7.57
CA SER A 101 7.77 -2.36 8.34
C SER A 101 8.83 -3.43 8.08
N ILE A 102 8.43 -4.59 7.55
CA ILE A 102 9.34 -5.70 7.20
C ILE A 102 10.14 -5.45 5.91
N LEU A 103 9.86 -4.36 5.20
CA LEU A 103 10.40 -4.05 3.88
C LEU A 103 11.51 -3.01 3.95
N ASP A 104 12.22 -2.83 2.83
CA ASP A 104 13.24 -1.81 2.64
C ASP A 104 12.56 -0.54 2.11
N ILE A 105 12.32 0.44 2.98
CA ILE A 105 11.57 1.66 2.64
C ILE A 105 12.36 2.51 1.65
N GLU A 106 13.66 2.67 1.85
CA GLU A 106 14.54 3.47 0.99
C GLU A 106 14.53 2.93 -0.44
N LYS A 107 14.83 1.64 -0.64
CA LYS A 107 14.77 1.01 -1.97
C LYS A 107 13.38 1.06 -2.57
N THR A 108 12.33 0.98 -1.76
CA THR A 108 10.96 1.08 -2.26
C THR A 108 10.66 2.48 -2.80
N LEU A 109 11.07 3.54 -2.11
CA LEU A 109 10.90 4.92 -2.56
C LEU A 109 11.67 5.16 -3.87
N GLU A 110 12.90 4.66 -3.99
CA GLU A 110 13.70 4.74 -5.21
C GLU A 110 13.03 4.03 -6.41
N VAL A 111 12.44 2.85 -6.19
CA VAL A 111 11.70 2.14 -7.25
C VAL A 111 10.44 2.90 -7.65
N LEU A 112 9.72 3.49 -6.69
CA LEU A 112 8.53 4.29 -6.96
C LEU A 112 8.87 5.55 -7.76
N GLU A 113 9.96 6.25 -7.41
CA GLU A 113 10.49 7.38 -8.17
C GLU A 113 10.82 6.95 -9.61
N THR A 114 11.61 5.89 -9.76
CA THR A 114 12.01 5.35 -11.07
C THR A 114 10.81 5.01 -11.95
N LYS A 115 9.71 4.55 -11.32
CA LYS A 115 8.46 4.18 -11.98
C LYS A 115 7.50 5.35 -12.23
N GLY A 116 7.86 6.57 -11.85
CA GLY A 116 7.02 7.75 -12.02
C GLY A 116 5.75 7.72 -11.16
N VAL A 117 5.80 7.10 -9.99
CA VAL A 117 4.71 7.10 -9.02
C VAL A 117 4.82 8.33 -8.14
N CYS A 118 3.75 9.12 -8.06
CA CYS A 118 3.71 10.25 -7.14
C CYS A 118 3.57 9.73 -5.70
N VAL A 119 4.55 10.04 -4.85
CA VAL A 119 4.53 9.70 -3.42
C VAL A 119 4.46 10.99 -2.62
N ALA A 120 3.45 11.12 -1.77
CA ALA A 120 3.27 12.31 -0.95
C ALA A 120 2.85 11.94 0.48
N VAL A 121 3.15 12.82 1.43
CA VAL A 121 2.72 12.68 2.82
C VAL A 121 1.52 13.60 3.09
N TYR A 122 0.48 13.08 3.75
CA TYR A 122 -0.64 13.87 4.24
C TYR A 122 -0.60 13.97 5.76
N GLN A 123 -0.47 15.19 6.28
CA GLN A 123 -0.42 15.42 7.73
C GLN A 123 -1.66 16.11 8.28
N GLY A 124 -2.47 16.72 7.41
CA GLY A 124 -3.61 17.53 7.82
C GLY A 124 -3.16 18.80 8.57
N GLU A 125 -4.10 19.43 9.29
CA GLU A 125 -3.85 20.68 10.02
C GLU A 125 -3.08 20.51 11.35
N SER A 126 -2.84 19.28 11.80
CA SER A 126 -2.28 18.99 13.13
C SER A 126 -0.96 18.25 12.99
N THR A 127 0.13 18.99 12.93
CA THR A 127 1.47 18.44 13.06
C THR A 127 1.89 18.59 14.52
N GLY A 128 2.20 17.47 15.19
CA GLY A 128 3.09 17.51 16.35
C GLY A 128 4.50 17.96 15.91
N ASN A 129 5.55 17.54 16.62
CA ASN A 129 6.93 17.90 16.28
C ASN A 129 7.53 17.10 15.10
N ILE A 130 6.70 16.58 14.18
CA ILE A 130 7.14 15.71 13.08
C ILE A 130 7.41 16.56 11.83
N ASN A 131 8.51 16.31 11.14
CA ASN A 131 8.81 16.93 9.85
C ASN A 131 7.67 16.66 8.85
N ARG A 132 7.20 17.69 8.13
CA ARG A 132 6.06 17.58 7.21
C ARG A 132 6.25 16.66 6.02
N TYR A 133 7.51 16.37 5.71
CA TYR A 133 7.92 15.49 4.62
C TYR A 133 8.36 14.10 5.10
N GLU A 134 8.34 13.86 6.41
CA GLU A 134 8.70 12.58 7.01
C GLU A 134 7.78 11.48 6.50
N PHE A 135 8.39 10.45 5.91
CA PHE A 135 7.66 9.29 5.45
C PHE A 135 7.42 8.32 6.63
N PRO A 136 6.21 7.79 6.81
CA PRO A 136 5.92 6.85 7.90
C PRO A 136 6.42 5.42 7.59
N ALA A 137 6.91 4.72 8.61
CA ALA A 137 7.35 3.32 8.54
C ALA A 137 6.28 2.35 9.08
N PHE A 138 5.05 2.48 8.58
CA PHE A 138 3.90 1.66 8.93
C PHE A 138 3.45 1.77 10.38
N PHE A 139 4.18 1.20 11.33
CA PHE A 139 3.84 1.27 12.75
C PHE A 139 4.38 2.54 13.42
N THR A 140 5.50 3.08 12.95
CA THR A 140 6.05 4.36 13.43
C THR A 140 5.75 5.49 12.45
N PRO A 141 5.47 6.71 12.94
CA PRO A 141 5.23 7.86 12.07
C PRO A 141 6.53 8.45 11.48
N ASN A 142 7.70 7.98 11.93
CA ASN A 142 9.01 8.39 11.46
C ASN A 142 9.77 7.17 10.92
N SER A 143 10.36 7.30 9.74
CA SER A 143 11.22 6.30 9.10
C SER A 143 12.68 6.75 9.00
N GLY A 144 12.96 8.02 9.25
CA GLY A 144 14.23 8.68 8.96
C GLY A 144 14.36 9.12 7.50
N LEU A 145 13.33 8.87 6.68
CA LEU A 145 13.30 9.19 5.25
C LEU A 145 12.27 10.28 4.98
N THR A 146 12.53 11.07 3.95
CA THR A 146 11.64 12.14 3.51
C THR A 146 11.23 11.95 2.06
N VAL A 147 10.04 12.42 1.71
CA VAL A 147 9.58 12.49 0.31
C VAL A 147 9.53 13.93 -0.17
N SER A 148 9.38 14.13 -1.48
CA SER A 148 9.41 15.47 -2.08
C SER A 148 8.13 16.28 -1.89
N TYR A 149 7.01 15.63 -1.58
CA TYR A 149 5.69 16.25 -1.59
C TYR A 149 4.93 16.04 -0.28
N ASN A 150 4.27 17.09 0.20
CA ASN A 150 3.36 17.02 1.34
C ASN A 150 2.04 17.74 1.03
N PHE A 151 0.98 17.33 1.71
CA PHE A 151 -0.34 17.97 1.64
C PHE A 151 -0.94 18.17 3.03
N ASP A 152 -1.55 19.34 3.21
CA ASP A 152 -2.16 19.72 4.50
C ASP A 152 -3.70 19.66 4.46
N THR A 153 -4.30 19.55 3.27
CA THR A 153 -5.76 19.48 3.12
C THR A 153 -6.18 18.38 2.15
N THR A 154 -7.33 17.76 2.40
CA THR A 154 -7.94 16.81 1.47
C THR A 154 -8.35 17.47 0.16
N LYS A 155 -8.64 18.78 0.18
CA LYS A 155 -8.96 19.56 -1.02
C LYS A 155 -7.77 19.60 -1.99
N SER A 156 -6.57 19.90 -1.51
CA SER A 156 -5.37 19.90 -2.35
C SER A 156 -5.02 18.52 -2.90
N VAL A 157 -5.30 17.45 -2.14
CA VAL A 157 -5.15 16.07 -2.64
C VAL A 157 -6.16 15.78 -3.76
N ALA A 158 -7.42 16.22 -3.60
CA ALA A 158 -8.42 16.06 -4.64
C ALA A 158 -8.07 16.84 -5.93
N GLU A 159 -7.53 18.06 -5.79
CA GLU A 159 -7.03 18.85 -6.92
C GLU A 159 -5.88 18.14 -7.65
N LEU A 160 -4.93 17.54 -6.91
CA LEU A 160 -3.88 16.71 -7.51
C LEU A 160 -4.46 15.54 -8.30
N MET A 161 -5.45 14.82 -7.74
CA MET A 161 -6.08 13.70 -8.43
C MET A 161 -6.76 14.11 -9.74
N LEU A 162 -7.45 15.26 -9.75
CA LEU A 162 -8.10 15.78 -10.96
C LEU A 162 -7.07 16.13 -12.03
N LEU A 163 -5.98 16.81 -11.66
CA LEU A 163 -4.89 17.14 -12.57
C LEU A 163 -4.20 15.88 -13.11
N HIS A 164 -4.02 14.86 -12.27
CA HIS A 164 -3.45 13.58 -12.65
C HIS A 164 -4.30 12.89 -13.73
N GLU A 165 -5.63 12.98 -13.61
CA GLU A 165 -6.58 12.48 -14.60
C GLU A 165 -6.59 13.33 -15.89
N GLU A 166 -6.59 14.66 -15.77
CA GLU A 166 -6.54 15.60 -16.92
C GLU A 166 -5.27 15.45 -17.77
N LEU A 167 -4.15 15.13 -17.13
CA LEU A 167 -2.87 14.83 -17.80
C LEU A 167 -2.80 13.39 -18.34
N GLU A 168 -3.87 12.60 -18.16
CA GLU A 168 -3.97 11.21 -18.54
C GLU A 168 -2.86 10.30 -17.98
N LEU A 169 -2.27 10.68 -16.84
CA LEU A 169 -1.19 9.92 -16.21
C LEU A 169 -1.71 8.54 -15.79
N LYS A 170 -0.97 7.50 -16.16
CA LYS A 170 -1.36 6.10 -15.93
C LYS A 170 -0.82 5.52 -14.63
N SER A 171 0.09 6.21 -13.94
CA SER A 171 0.53 5.82 -12.60
C SER A 171 -0.54 6.16 -11.56
N GLY A 172 -0.45 5.54 -10.39
CA GLY A 172 -1.21 5.88 -9.21
C GLY A 172 -0.50 6.91 -8.35
N ILE A 173 -1.11 7.20 -7.21
CA ILE A 173 -0.58 8.12 -6.21
C ILE A 173 -0.53 7.38 -4.87
N LEU A 174 0.62 7.37 -4.22
CA LEU A 174 0.76 6.89 -2.85
C LEU A 174 0.66 8.08 -1.90
N LEU A 175 -0.43 8.15 -1.14
CA LEU A 175 -0.61 9.14 -0.09
C LEU A 175 -0.35 8.50 1.28
N ALA A 176 0.84 8.75 1.81
CA ALA A 176 1.25 8.25 3.11
C ALA A 176 0.70 9.12 4.24
N VAL A 177 0.02 8.49 5.21
CA VAL A 177 -0.60 9.15 6.37
C VAL A 177 0.05 8.60 7.64
N PRO A 178 0.85 9.38 8.36
CA PRO A 178 1.49 8.92 9.59
C PRO A 178 0.49 8.56 10.68
N ASN A 179 0.81 7.54 11.48
CA ASN A 179 0.03 7.21 12.67
C ASN A 179 0.10 8.35 13.69
N ARG A 180 -1.05 8.70 14.28
CA ARG A 180 -1.13 9.70 15.35
C ARG A 180 -0.88 9.03 16.70
N ILE A 181 0.37 9.02 17.13
CA ILE A 181 0.79 8.54 18.45
C ILE A 181 1.59 9.64 19.16
N ASN A 182 1.62 9.61 20.50
CA ASN A 182 2.38 10.60 21.27
C ASN A 182 3.89 10.29 21.23
N ASP A 183 4.74 11.27 21.53
CA ASP A 183 6.20 11.16 21.41
C ASP A 183 6.79 9.99 22.24
N GLN A 184 6.20 9.68 23.40
CA GLN A 184 6.67 8.58 24.25
C GLN A 184 6.37 7.21 23.62
N ASP A 185 5.13 7.02 23.18
CA ASP A 185 4.70 5.80 22.48
C ASP A 185 5.44 5.63 21.15
N MET A 186 5.84 6.72 20.50
CA MET A 186 6.67 6.68 19.28
C MET A 186 8.00 5.99 19.52
N VAL A 187 8.77 6.46 20.51
CA VAL A 187 10.10 5.92 20.82
C VAL A 187 9.99 4.46 21.24
N GLU A 188 9.05 4.15 22.14
CA GLU A 188 8.85 2.79 22.64
C GLU A 188 8.44 1.81 21.52
N ASN A 189 7.56 2.25 20.60
CA ASN A 189 7.17 1.43 19.46
C ASN A 189 8.36 1.19 18.52
N GLN A 190 9.16 2.23 18.23
CA GLN A 190 10.29 2.10 17.33
C GLN A 190 11.32 1.08 17.82
N GLU A 191 11.69 1.12 19.11
CA GLU A 191 12.60 0.14 19.70
C GLU A 191 12.04 -1.29 19.66
N LYS A 192 10.74 -1.46 19.97
CA LYS A 192 10.09 -2.77 19.92
C LYS A 192 10.03 -3.35 18.52
N ILE A 193 9.72 -2.52 17.53
CA ILE A 193 9.62 -2.94 16.12
C ILE A 193 10.99 -3.35 15.60
N GLU A 194 12.02 -2.54 15.84
CA GLU A 194 13.38 -2.86 15.39
C GLU A 194 13.88 -4.17 15.99
N LYS A 195 13.63 -4.37 17.30
CA LYS A 195 13.96 -5.63 17.98
C LYS A 195 13.19 -6.81 17.41
N ALA A 196 11.89 -6.66 17.14
CA ALA A 196 11.07 -7.73 16.57
C ALA A 196 11.50 -8.07 15.14
N LEU A 197 11.88 -7.06 14.33
CA LEU A 197 12.41 -7.25 12.98
C LEU A 197 13.74 -8.01 13.01
N GLN A 198 14.65 -7.63 13.92
CA GLN A 198 15.93 -8.31 14.08
C GLN A 198 15.74 -9.79 14.42
N ILE A 199 14.86 -10.11 15.38
CA ILE A 199 14.55 -11.49 15.75
C ILE A 199 13.95 -12.25 14.56
N ALA A 200 12.99 -11.65 13.86
CA ALA A 200 12.33 -12.31 12.73
C ALA A 200 13.30 -12.58 11.56
N LEU A 201 14.27 -11.68 11.32
CA LEU A 201 15.29 -11.89 10.29
C LEU A 201 16.29 -12.99 10.68
N GLU A 202 16.65 -13.09 11.96
CA GLU A 202 17.50 -14.17 12.48
C GLU A 202 16.84 -15.55 12.41
N GLU A 203 15.51 -15.63 12.53
CA GLU A 203 14.77 -16.91 12.44
C GLU A 203 14.60 -17.44 11.01
N ILE A 204 14.79 -16.59 9.99
CA ILE A 204 14.61 -16.94 8.57
C ILE A 204 15.95 -17.24 7.88
N GLY A 205 17.09 -16.81 8.46
CA GLY A 205 18.45 -17.11 8.00
C GLY A 205 18.97 -18.48 8.45
#